data_AF-A0A7C2ISZ1-F1
#
_entry.id   AF-A0A7C2ISZ1-F1
#
_cell.length_a   1.000
_cell.length_b   1.000
_cell.length_c   1.000
_cell.angle_alpha   90.00
_cell.angle_beta   90.00
_cell.angle_gamma   90.00
#
_symmetry.space_group_name_H-M   'P 1'
#
loop_
_entity.id
_entity.type
_entity.pdbx_description
1 polymer ?
#
loop_
_entity_poly.entity_id
_entity_poly.type
_entity_poly.pdbx_seq_one_letter_code
_entity_poly.pdbx_strand_id
1 'polypeptide(L)'
;MLTRTVSSLGWRKISCLPPLATWHVNLYNGFMVDYQYIDDANGLKKMQEHLRAASRFSVDIESDSYHHYREKIALIQICDGDTVFILDPLSTDMEPVASMIDDPSKEKI
;
A
#
# COMPACT_ATOMS: atom_id res chain seq x y z
N MET A 1 24.23 30.07 28.70
CA MET A 1 24.21 29.38 30.00
C MET A 1 22.97 29.81 30.76
N LEU A 2 21.92 29.00 30.72
CA LEU A 2 20.83 28.88 31.71
C LEU A 2 19.84 27.86 31.14
N THR A 3 19.98 26.63 31.63
CA THR A 3 19.13 25.48 31.35
C THR A 3 17.82 25.61 32.11
N ARG A 4 16.70 25.31 31.44
CA ARG A 4 15.44 24.96 32.13
C ARG A 4 14.80 23.78 31.44
N THR A 5 15.09 22.61 31.99
CA THR A 5 14.31 21.39 31.86
C THR A 5 12.98 21.58 32.58
N VAL A 6 11.87 21.29 31.90
CA VAL A 6 10.58 21.02 32.58
C VAL A 6 9.99 19.78 31.95
N SER A 7 10.11 18.68 32.68
CA SER A 7 9.34 17.46 32.56
C SER A 7 7.93 17.69 33.10
N SER A 8 6.90 17.25 32.38
CA SER A 8 5.70 16.63 32.97
C SER A 8 4.73 16.15 31.89
N LEU A 9 4.35 14.88 32.01
CA LEU A 9 3.20 14.26 31.40
C LEU A 9 1.98 15.19 31.47
N GLY A 10 1.36 15.44 30.32
CA GLY A 10 0.09 16.12 30.24
C GLY A 10 -0.68 15.60 29.03
N TRP A 11 -1.61 14.67 29.26
CA TRP A 11 -2.60 14.24 28.27
C TRP A 11 -3.48 15.44 27.95
N ARG A 12 -3.17 16.16 26.87
CA ARG A 12 -4.04 17.21 26.34
C ARG A 12 -4.95 16.60 25.29
N LYS A 13 -6.25 16.69 25.57
CA LYS A 13 -7.39 16.52 24.66
C LYS A 13 -7.03 17.07 23.28
N ILE A 14 -6.94 16.20 22.27
CA ILE A 14 -6.79 16.61 20.87
C ILE A 14 -8.19 16.94 20.36
N SER A 15 -8.61 18.19 20.55
CA SER A 15 -9.67 18.78 19.73
C SER A 15 -9.01 19.40 18.51
N CYS A 16 -9.57 19.10 17.33
CA CYS A 16 -9.20 19.58 15.99
C CYS A 16 -8.15 18.69 15.27
N LEU A 17 -8.62 17.59 14.66
CA LEU A 17 -7.89 16.92 13.58
C LEU A 17 -8.12 17.73 12.29
N PRO A 18 -7.08 18.25 11.61
CA PRO A 18 -7.21 18.66 10.22
C PRO A 18 -7.48 17.44 9.33
N PRO A 19 -8.23 17.57 8.22
CA PRO A 19 -8.39 16.48 7.28
C PRO A 19 -7.07 16.28 6.53
N LEU A 20 -6.72 15.01 6.29
CA LEU A 20 -5.50 14.52 5.63
C LEU A 20 -4.26 14.44 6.53
N ALA A 21 -4.31 13.55 7.53
CA ALA A 21 -3.11 13.06 8.18
C ALA A 21 -2.52 11.90 7.33
N THR A 22 -1.60 12.23 6.43
CA THR A 22 -0.68 11.23 5.87
C THR A 22 0.24 10.75 7.00
N TRP A 23 0.16 9.48 7.34
CA TRP A 23 0.99 8.86 8.37
C TRP A 23 2.42 8.68 7.84
N HIS A 24 3.31 9.61 8.14
CA HIS A 24 4.74 9.43 7.87
C HIS A 24 5.38 8.66 9.02
N VAL A 25 5.78 7.41 8.77
CA VAL A 25 6.53 6.60 9.73
C VAL A 25 8.02 6.86 9.53
N ASN A 26 8.65 7.61 10.45
CA ASN A 26 10.09 7.88 10.40
C ASN A 26 10.89 6.59 10.71
N LEU A 27 11.44 5.96 9.67
CA LEU A 27 12.47 4.93 9.77
C LEU A 27 13.73 5.41 9.04
N TYR A 28 14.88 5.15 9.66
CA TYR A 28 16.19 5.73 9.36
C TYR A 28 16.68 5.47 7.91
N ASN A 29 17.26 6.49 7.27
CA ASN A 29 17.91 6.50 5.94
C ASN A 29 17.05 6.19 4.68
N GLY A 30 16.41 7.23 4.14
CA GLY A 30 16.57 7.57 2.71
C GLY A 30 15.60 6.99 1.65
N PHE A 31 14.78 5.99 1.96
CA PHE A 31 13.74 5.50 1.04
C PHE A 31 12.46 5.19 1.82
N MET A 32 11.57 6.18 1.95
CA MET A 32 10.22 5.94 2.42
C MET A 32 9.39 5.56 1.19
N VAL A 33 9.02 4.29 1.10
CA VAL A 33 8.11 3.79 0.07
C VAL A 33 6.70 4.00 0.60
N ASP A 34 5.88 4.77 -0.13
CA ASP A 34 4.49 4.99 0.25
C ASP A 34 3.69 3.69 0.04
N TYR A 35 2.62 3.49 0.81
CA TYR A 35 1.74 2.34 0.60
C TYR A 35 0.27 2.74 0.49
N GLN A 36 -0.49 1.97 -0.29
CA GLN A 36 -1.92 2.15 -0.49
C GLN A 36 -2.65 0.80 -0.39
N TYR A 37 -3.64 0.72 0.49
CA TYR A 37 -4.55 -0.43 0.56
C TYR A 37 -5.72 -0.22 -0.39
N ILE A 38 -6.08 -1.26 -1.14
CA ILE A 38 -7.10 -1.23 -2.18
C ILE A 38 -8.07 -2.39 -1.96
N ASP A 39 -9.31 -2.05 -1.63
CA ASP A 39 -10.44 -2.97 -1.46
C ASP A 39 -11.67 -2.57 -2.29
N ASP A 40 -11.55 -1.54 -3.14
CA ASP A 40 -12.62 -1.05 -4.00
C ASP A 40 -12.19 -0.80 -5.46
N ALA A 41 -13.19 -0.69 -6.34
CA ALA A 41 -12.98 -0.50 -7.78
C ALA A 41 -12.32 0.85 -8.14
N ASN A 42 -12.50 1.89 -7.33
CA ASN A 42 -11.94 3.22 -7.58
C ASN A 42 -10.45 3.27 -7.22
N GLY A 43 -10.05 2.65 -6.10
CA GLY A 43 -8.66 2.42 -5.74
C GLY A 43 -7.95 1.58 -6.80
N LEU A 44 -8.60 0.52 -7.27
CA LEU A 44 -8.07 -0.34 -8.32
C LEU A 44 -7.83 0.43 -9.63
N LYS A 45 -8.77 1.29 -10.03
CA LYS A 45 -8.62 2.14 -11.21
C LYS A 45 -7.45 3.11 -11.07
N LYS A 46 -7.30 3.77 -9.91
CA LYS A 46 -6.20 4.71 -9.66
C LYS A 46 -4.84 4.01 -9.68
N MET A 47 -4.75 2.82 -9.09
CA MET A 47 -3.54 1.99 -9.15
C MET A 47 -3.16 1.66 -10.60
N GLN A 48 -4.12 1.25 -11.44
CA GLN A 48 -3.83 1.00 -12.85
C GLN A 48 -3.35 2.25 -13.58
N GLU A 49 -4.00 3.39 -13.36
CA GLU A 49 -3.60 4.65 -13.96
C GLU A 49 -2.18 5.04 -13.56
N HIS A 50 -1.80 4.78 -12.31
CA HIS A 50 -0.44 4.95 -11.81
C HIS A 50 0.55 3.99 -12.49
N LEU A 51 0.27 2.68 -12.44
CA LEU A 51 1.14 1.63 -12.99
C LEU A 51 1.21 1.62 -14.53
N ARG A 52 0.34 2.35 -15.24
CA ARG A 52 0.44 2.53 -16.69
C ARG A 52 1.78 3.13 -17.11
N ALA A 53 2.31 4.08 -16.34
CA ALA A 53 3.59 4.73 -16.64
C ALA A 53 4.81 3.85 -16.28
N ALA A 54 4.63 2.86 -15.40
CA ALA A 54 5.69 1.95 -15.01
C ALA A 54 5.99 0.93 -16.12
N SER A 55 7.27 0.84 -16.53
CA SER A 55 7.76 -0.22 -17.42
C SER A 55 8.10 -1.51 -16.67
N ARG A 56 8.22 -1.45 -15.34
CA ARG A 56 8.59 -2.56 -14.47
C ARG A 56 7.90 -2.43 -13.11
N PHE A 57 7.43 -3.53 -12.54
CA PHE A 57 6.93 -3.60 -11.17
C PHE A 57 7.14 -5.01 -10.59
N SER A 58 7.19 -5.15 -9.28
CA SER A 58 7.20 -6.45 -8.60
C SER A 58 5.79 -6.89 -8.22
N VAL A 59 5.55 -8.20 -8.20
CA VAL A 59 4.27 -8.78 -7.75
C VAL A 59 4.55 -9.90 -6.75
N ASP A 60 3.85 -9.87 -5.61
CA ASP A 60 3.83 -10.97 -4.65
C ASP A 60 2.38 -11.32 -4.26
N ILE A 61 2.16 -12.52 -3.75
CA ILE A 61 0.84 -12.99 -3.33
C ILE A 61 0.88 -13.66 -1.96
N GLU A 62 -0.15 -13.45 -1.17
CA GLU A 62 -0.40 -14.22 0.04
C GLU A 62 -1.59 -15.15 -0.20
N SER A 63 -1.44 -16.42 0.17
CA SER A 63 -2.50 -17.41 0.07
C SER A 63 -2.91 -17.96 1.43
N ASP A 64 -4.20 -18.22 1.60
CA ASP A 64 -4.71 -18.95 2.77
C ASP A 64 -4.95 -20.42 2.38
N SER A 65 -4.19 -21.32 3.03
CA SER A 65 -4.23 -22.76 2.82
C SER A 65 -4.90 -23.54 3.97
N TYR A 66 -5.35 -22.87 5.04
CA TYR A 66 -5.91 -23.59 6.20
C TYR A 66 -7.34 -24.08 5.91
N HIS A 67 -7.51 -25.41 5.83
CA HIS A 67 -8.79 -26.14 5.67
C HIS A 67 -9.65 -25.86 4.42
N HIS A 68 -9.12 -25.23 3.37
CA HIS A 68 -9.83 -25.04 2.10
C HIS A 68 -9.35 -26.02 1.02
N TYR A 69 -10.29 -26.74 0.37
CA TYR A 69 -9.99 -27.69 -0.73
C TYR A 69 -9.46 -27.00 -2.01
N ARG A 70 -9.51 -25.66 -2.05
CA ARG A 70 -8.98 -24.82 -3.12
C ARG A 70 -8.35 -23.60 -2.49
N GLU A 71 -7.06 -23.41 -2.70
CA GLU A 71 -6.30 -22.26 -2.21
C GLU A 71 -6.94 -20.96 -2.73
N LYS A 72 -7.04 -19.96 -1.85
CA LYS A 72 -7.49 -18.62 -2.21
C LYS A 72 -6.32 -17.66 -2.05
N ILE A 73 -6.17 -16.77 -3.04
CA ILE A 73 -5.32 -15.60 -2.90
C ILE A 73 -6.03 -14.67 -1.92
N ALA A 74 -5.39 -14.41 -0.78
CA ALA A 74 -5.89 -13.55 0.29
C ALA A 74 -5.39 -12.11 0.13
N LEU A 75 -4.25 -11.91 -0.52
CA LEU A 75 -3.67 -10.60 -0.77
C LEU A 75 -2.78 -10.63 -2.01
N ILE A 76 -2.68 -9.49 -2.69
CA ILE A 76 -1.73 -9.26 -3.77
C ILE A 76 -0.95 -7.98 -3.45
N GLN A 77 0.37 -8.03 -3.55
CA GLN A 77 1.25 -6.89 -3.33
C GLN A 77 1.92 -6.51 -4.66
N ILE A 78 1.83 -5.23 -5.04
CA ILE A 78 2.43 -4.70 -6.27
C ILE A 78 3.29 -3.49 -5.92
N CYS A 79 4.54 -3.42 -6.41
CA CYS A 79 5.41 -2.28 -6.15
C CYS A 79 6.12 -1.81 -7.43
N ASP A 80 6.09 -0.51 -7.71
CA ASP A 80 6.80 0.08 -8.86
C ASP A 80 8.18 0.67 -8.50
N GLY A 81 8.59 0.54 -7.23
CA GLY A 81 9.83 1.07 -6.67
C GLY A 81 9.61 2.25 -5.72
N ASP A 82 8.50 2.99 -5.89
CA ASP A 82 8.17 4.18 -5.09
C ASP A 82 6.90 3.99 -4.27
N THR A 83 5.94 3.21 -4.77
CA THR A 83 4.66 2.93 -4.11
C THR A 83 4.36 1.44 -4.04
N VAL A 84 3.96 0.97 -2.86
CA VAL A 84 3.43 -0.39 -2.62
C VAL A 84 1.91 -0.36 -2.61
N PHE A 85 1.29 -1.07 -3.53
CA PHE A 85 -0.14 -1.33 -3.55
C PHE A 85 -0.42 -2.67 -2.88
N ILE A 86 -1.29 -2.65 -1.87
CA ILE A 86 -1.77 -3.82 -1.15
C ILE A 86 -3.22 -4.03 -1.57
N LEU A 87 -3.45 -4.99 -2.45
CA LEU A 87 -4.73 -5.25 -3.07
C LEU A 87 -5.44 -6.42 -2.38
N ASP A 88 -6.71 -6.22 -2.02
CA ASP A 88 -7.61 -7.28 -1.56
C ASP A 88 -8.36 -7.91 -2.75
N PRO A 89 -7.96 -9.11 -3.20
CA PRO A 89 -8.60 -9.79 -4.32
C PRO A 89 -9.97 -10.38 -3.99
N LEU A 90 -10.37 -10.43 -2.70
CA LEU A 90 -11.68 -10.95 -2.28
C LEU A 90 -12.78 -9.89 -2.40
N SER A 91 -12.39 -8.62 -2.39
CA SER A 91 -13.31 -7.46 -2.40
C SER A 91 -13.36 -6.74 -3.76
N THR A 92 -12.49 -7.11 -4.71
CA THR A 92 -12.32 -6.40 -5.98
C THR A 92 -12.34 -7.33 -7.21
N ASP A 93 -12.61 -6.78 -8.39
CA ASP A 93 -12.55 -7.51 -9.67
C ASP A 93 -11.09 -7.61 -10.16
N MET A 94 -10.65 -8.83 -10.48
CA MET A 94 -9.26 -9.12 -10.86
C MET A 94 -9.00 -9.04 -12.37
N GLU A 95 -10.03 -9.00 -13.23
CA GLU A 95 -9.85 -8.89 -14.68
C GLU A 95 -8.94 -7.71 -15.11
N PRO A 96 -9.06 -6.52 -14.51
CA PRO A 96 -8.18 -5.41 -14.85
C PRO A 96 -6.72 -5.64 -14.45
N VAL A 97 -6.48 -6.35 -13.34
CA VAL A 97 -5.14 -6.70 -12.88
C VAL A 97 -4.54 -7.78 -13.77
N ALA A 98 -5.34 -8.79 -14.12
CA ALA A 98 -4.94 -9.83 -15.07
C ALA A 98 -4.53 -9.23 -16.41
N SER A 99 -5.31 -8.30 -16.95
CA SER A 99 -4.97 -7.57 -18.19
C SER A 99 -3.65 -6.80 -18.09
N MET A 100 -3.36 -6.19 -16.95
CA MET A 100 -2.11 -5.47 -16.71
C MET A 100 -0.91 -6.42 -16.59
N ILE A 101 -1.10 -7.59 -15.97
CA ILE A 101 -0.08 -8.63 -15.86
C ILE A 101 0.16 -9.31 -17.22
N ASP A 102 -0.83 -9.40 -18.10
CA ASP A 102 -0.65 -10.00 -19.42
C ASP A 102 0.12 -9.08 -20.40
N ASP A 103 0.24 -7.77 -20.11
CA ASP A 103 0.93 -6.80 -20.95
C ASP A 103 2.44 -7.13 -21.09
N PRO A 104 2.93 -7.57 -22.26
CA PRO A 104 4.32 -7.96 -22.45
C PRO A 104 5.29 -6.78 -22.49
N SER A 105 4.78 -5.54 -22.60
CA SER A 105 5.61 -4.32 -22.55
C SER A 105 6.05 -3.95 -21.12
N LYS A 106 5.43 -4.58 -20.12
CA LYS A 106 5.73 -4.40 -18.70
C LYS A 106 6.52 -5.59 -18.19
N GLU A 107 7.67 -5.33 -17.58
CA GLU A 107 8.43 -6.34 -16.84
C GLU A 107 7.82 -6.56 -15.47
N LYS A 108 7.71 -7.82 -15.04
CA LYS A 108 7.16 -8.22 -13.74
C LYS A 108 8.20 -9.08 -13.05
N ILE A 109 8.57 -8.69 -11.82
CA ILE A 109 9.51 -9.43 -10.97
C ILE A 109 8.74 -10.18 -9.90
#